data_AF-A0A3Q4HTE4-F1
#
_entry.id   AF-A0A3Q4HTE4-F1
#
_cell.length_a   1.000
_cell.length_b   1.000
_cell.length_c   1.000
_cell.angle_alpha   90.00
_cell.angle_beta   90.00
_cell.angle_gamma   90.00
#
_symmetry.space_group_name_H-M   'P 1'
#
loop_
_entity.id
_entity.type
_entity.pdbx_description
1 polymer ?
#
loop_
_entity_poly.entity_id
_entity_poly.type
_entity_poly.pdbx_seq_one_letter_code
_entity_poly.pdbx_strand_id
1 'polypeptide(L)'
;MTVANAKSGSAMQQVLENLRDMPSGTGAKDIDLIFLRGIMESPIVRSLAKAHERLEEVALQAVRDDNVQLVTEILDALSNLTDKDAAAAELVKILQEPHFKCLIEAHDKVAAKCYETSQTAVNSNSMMTSSLMPADAVRMIGIQKKAGEPLGVTFRVVRGEMVIARILHGSSIDRQGMLHTGDIIREVNGREVGSDPHVLQELLRDCSGSITLKVLPSYKDTPAPPQVYVKSHFNYNPATDNLIPCKEAGLAFSRGDVLHVVNKEDPNWWQARKVVGGATGLIPSQVLEEKRKAFVRRDWDTSGTGMLCGTLTGKKKKKKMMYLTTKNAEFDRYELQTYEEVARMPPFQRKTLVLIGAQGVGRRSLKNRLIVVNPLRYGTTVPFTSRRPREEEKDGQNYCFVTREEMEKDIKESRYLEHGEYDGNLYGTKIDSIHEVVAAGRTCILDVNPQVGQRCTHSISGSAFPKSFGSDITFYSQALKVLKTAEFMPFVVFIAAPELDTLRAMHKAVVDAGLTTKLLTENDLKKTVDESARIRRAYSHYFDLTIVNDNLDKAFDKLQEAVEQLIIEPQWVPVSWVY
;
A
#
# COMPACT_ATOMS: atom_id res chain seq x y z
N MET A 1 -28.06 -44.14 17.87
CA MET A 1 -28.10 -43.87 19.32
C MET A 1 -26.80 -43.22 19.72
N THR A 2 -26.94 -42.18 20.53
CA THR A 2 -25.96 -41.18 20.98
C THR A 2 -24.64 -41.75 21.49
N VAL A 3 -23.53 -41.38 20.83
CA VAL A 3 -22.18 -41.49 21.41
C VAL A 3 -21.97 -40.26 22.29
N ALA A 4 -21.79 -40.54 23.59
CA ALA A 4 -21.70 -39.54 24.63
C ALA A 4 -20.45 -38.67 24.49
N ASN A 5 -20.70 -37.38 24.65
CA ASN A 5 -19.79 -36.25 24.65
C ASN A 5 -18.77 -36.37 25.81
N ALA A 6 -17.47 -36.53 25.50
CA ALA A 6 -16.41 -36.59 26.49
C ALA A 6 -15.46 -35.39 26.37
N LYS A 7 -15.57 -34.50 27.38
CA LYS A 7 -14.52 -33.66 27.99
C LYS A 7 -13.73 -32.66 27.11
N SER A 8 -14.16 -31.40 27.11
CA SER A 8 -13.31 -30.23 26.80
C SER A 8 -13.42 -29.12 27.87
N GLY A 9 -13.22 -29.48 29.15
CA GLY A 9 -13.17 -28.52 30.27
C GLY A 9 -11.90 -28.63 31.12
N SER A 10 -10.82 -29.22 30.60
CA SER A 10 -9.80 -29.87 31.45
C SER A 10 -8.47 -29.14 31.60
N ALA A 11 -8.00 -28.31 30.65
CA ALA A 11 -6.61 -27.86 30.69
C ALA A 11 -6.32 -26.85 31.82
N MET A 12 -7.10 -25.77 31.94
CA MET A 12 -6.89 -24.79 33.01
C MET A 12 -7.28 -25.36 34.38
N GLN A 13 -8.29 -26.23 34.43
CA GLN A 13 -8.75 -26.84 35.66
C GLN A 13 -7.74 -27.89 36.18
N GLN A 14 -7.10 -28.65 35.28
CA GLN A 14 -5.94 -29.50 35.62
C GLN A 14 -4.75 -28.70 36.11
N VAL A 15 -4.44 -27.54 35.50
CA VAL A 15 -3.34 -26.69 35.98
C VAL A 15 -3.63 -26.15 37.39
N LEU A 16 -4.87 -25.78 37.68
CA LEU A 16 -5.30 -25.34 39.02
C LEU A 16 -5.30 -26.45 40.06
N GLU A 17 -5.70 -27.67 39.68
CA GLU A 17 -5.63 -28.86 40.55
C GLU A 17 -4.18 -29.26 40.82
N ASN A 18 -3.34 -29.30 39.79
CA ASN A 18 -1.91 -29.59 39.93
C ASN A 18 -1.19 -28.55 40.80
N LEU A 19 -1.56 -27.26 40.70
CA LEU A 19 -1.03 -26.19 41.58
C LEU A 19 -1.48 -26.33 43.04
N ARG A 20 -2.50 -27.15 43.35
CA ARG A 20 -3.00 -27.42 44.71
C ARG A 20 -2.25 -28.55 45.40
N ASP A 21 -1.71 -29.48 44.63
CA ASP A 21 -1.07 -30.70 45.12
C ASP A 21 0.47 -30.64 45.09
N MET A 22 1.06 -29.48 44.78
CA MET A 22 2.53 -29.31 44.77
C MET A 22 3.11 -29.35 46.19
N PRO A 23 4.07 -30.25 46.50
CA PRO A 23 4.73 -30.26 47.80
C PRO A 23 5.63 -29.02 47.97
N SER A 24 5.71 -28.54 49.21
CA SER A 24 6.43 -27.32 49.66
C SER A 24 7.96 -27.33 49.46
N GLY A 25 8.50 -28.27 48.67
CA GLY A 25 9.92 -28.44 48.37
C GLY A 25 10.32 -28.16 46.93
N THR A 26 9.38 -27.73 46.08
CA THR A 26 9.73 -27.26 44.73
C THR A 26 10.26 -25.84 44.85
N GLY A 27 11.49 -25.56 44.40
CA GLY A 27 12.24 -24.31 44.64
C GLY A 27 11.63 -22.99 44.15
N ALA A 28 10.32 -22.94 43.89
CA ALA A 28 9.53 -21.72 43.72
C ALA A 28 9.16 -21.14 45.09
N LYS A 29 9.23 -19.81 45.22
CA LYS A 29 8.82 -19.12 46.45
C LYS A 29 7.30 -19.25 46.59
N ASP A 30 6.82 -19.56 47.80
CA ASP A 30 5.37 -19.71 48.08
C ASP A 30 4.55 -18.50 47.64
N ILE A 31 5.14 -17.30 47.71
CA ILE A 31 4.52 -16.04 47.28
C ILE A 31 4.22 -16.04 45.76
N ASP A 32 5.12 -16.59 44.94
CA ASP A 32 4.95 -16.65 43.49
C ASP A 32 3.88 -17.68 43.10
N LEU A 33 3.77 -18.78 43.84
CA LEU A 33 2.72 -19.79 43.66
C LEU A 33 1.34 -19.27 44.05
N ILE A 34 1.25 -18.50 45.14
CA ILE A 34 0.01 -17.81 45.56
C ILE A 34 -0.38 -16.74 44.54
N PHE A 35 0.58 -15.99 44.01
CA PHE A 35 0.34 -15.00 42.96
C PHE A 35 -0.17 -15.64 41.67
N LEU A 36 0.48 -16.71 41.21
CA LEU A 36 0.07 -17.45 40.01
C LEU A 36 -1.34 -18.05 40.17
N ARG A 37 -1.64 -18.60 41.35
CA ARG A 37 -2.99 -19.05 41.72
C ARG A 37 -3.99 -17.90 41.66
N GLY A 38 -3.65 -16.73 42.21
CA GLY A 38 -4.49 -15.54 42.18
C GLY A 38 -4.78 -15.03 40.76
N ILE A 39 -3.81 -15.13 39.85
CA ILE A 39 -4.01 -14.82 38.42
C ILE A 39 -4.94 -15.85 37.77
N MET A 40 -4.71 -17.14 37.98
CA MET A 40 -5.51 -18.22 37.37
C MET A 40 -6.94 -18.25 37.91
N GLU A 41 -7.14 -17.89 39.18
CA GLU A 41 -8.46 -17.77 39.80
C GLU A 41 -9.14 -16.43 39.51
N SER A 42 -8.49 -15.52 38.78
CA SER A 42 -9.06 -14.23 38.41
C SER A 42 -10.30 -14.41 37.51
N PRO A 43 -11.42 -13.73 37.81
CA PRO A 43 -12.61 -13.74 36.96
C PRO A 43 -12.33 -13.31 35.51
N ILE A 44 -11.33 -12.44 35.32
CA ILE A 44 -10.90 -11.94 34.01
C ILE A 44 -10.25 -13.07 33.21
N VAL A 45 -9.32 -13.80 33.81
CA VAL A 45 -8.56 -14.88 33.15
C VAL A 45 -9.48 -16.07 32.85
N ARG A 46 -10.37 -16.45 33.77
CA ARG A 46 -11.42 -17.45 33.47
C ARG A 46 -12.35 -17.03 32.35
N SER A 47 -12.74 -15.75 32.31
CA SER A 47 -13.59 -15.23 31.22
C SER A 47 -12.84 -15.22 29.89
N LEU A 48 -11.54 -14.93 29.90
CA LEU A 48 -10.69 -14.91 28.71
C LEU A 48 -10.49 -16.33 28.15
N ALA A 49 -10.26 -17.32 29.01
CA ALA A 49 -10.14 -18.70 28.56
C ALA A 49 -11.46 -19.27 28.07
N LYS A 50 -12.59 -19.00 28.75
CA LYS A 50 -13.92 -19.35 28.21
C LYS A 50 -14.21 -18.67 26.89
N ALA A 51 -13.69 -17.46 26.67
CA ALA A 51 -13.81 -16.78 25.37
C ALA A 51 -12.90 -17.41 24.32
N HIS A 52 -11.70 -17.86 24.69
CA HIS A 52 -10.78 -18.56 23.81
C HIS A 52 -11.33 -19.93 23.38
N GLU A 53 -11.82 -20.74 24.32
CA GLU A 53 -12.48 -22.02 24.03
C GLU A 53 -13.73 -21.84 23.14
N ARG A 54 -14.53 -20.79 23.38
CA ARG A 54 -15.68 -20.44 22.52
C ARG A 54 -15.29 -19.92 21.13
N LEU A 55 -14.06 -19.43 20.96
CA LEU A 55 -13.54 -18.97 19.66
C LEU A 55 -12.89 -20.12 18.89
N GLU A 56 -12.39 -21.16 19.57
CA GLU A 56 -11.88 -22.38 18.93
C GLU A 56 -12.99 -23.28 18.36
N GLU A 57 -14.23 -23.20 18.87
CA GLU A 57 -15.34 -24.04 18.40
C GLU A 57 -15.87 -23.72 16.98
N VAL A 58 -15.39 -22.67 16.30
CA VAL A 58 -15.78 -22.39 14.90
C VAL A 58 -14.60 -22.64 13.96
N ALA A 59 -14.13 -23.88 13.93
CA ALA A 59 -13.31 -24.36 12.83
C ALA A 59 -14.21 -24.55 11.61
N LEU A 60 -14.26 -23.54 10.72
CA LEU A 60 -14.86 -23.70 9.39
C LEU A 60 -14.07 -24.79 8.65
N GLN A 61 -14.69 -25.96 8.46
CA GLN A 61 -14.15 -27.02 7.62
C GLN A 61 -14.71 -26.86 6.21
N ALA A 62 -13.84 -27.02 5.21
CA ALA A 62 -14.29 -27.08 3.82
C ALA A 62 -15.18 -28.30 3.64
N VAL A 63 -16.29 -28.14 2.94
CA VAL A 63 -17.25 -29.23 2.70
C VAL A 63 -16.64 -30.29 1.78
N ARG A 64 -15.78 -29.86 0.83
CA ARG A 64 -15.00 -30.68 -0.12
C ARG A 64 -13.74 -29.92 -0.53
N ASP A 65 -12.78 -30.63 -1.14
CA ASP A 65 -11.50 -30.12 -1.62
C ASP A 65 -11.18 -30.51 -3.09
N ASP A 66 -12.16 -31.09 -3.79
CA ASP A 66 -12.04 -31.64 -5.15
C ASP A 66 -13.05 -31.01 -6.14
N ASN A 67 -13.44 -29.76 -5.93
CA ASN A 67 -14.43 -29.06 -6.76
C ASN A 67 -13.95 -28.82 -8.20
N VAL A 68 -12.64 -28.69 -8.45
CA VAL A 68 -12.09 -28.60 -9.81
C VAL A 68 -12.41 -29.86 -10.62
N GLN A 69 -12.28 -31.03 -9.99
CA GLN A 69 -12.61 -32.31 -10.62
C GLN A 69 -14.12 -32.42 -10.87
N LEU A 70 -14.93 -32.02 -9.90
CA LEU A 70 -16.39 -31.98 -10.03
C LEU A 70 -16.85 -31.08 -11.20
N VAL A 71 -16.27 -29.89 -11.35
CA VAL A 71 -16.60 -29.00 -12.47
C VAL A 71 -16.22 -29.62 -13.81
N THR A 72 -15.11 -30.36 -13.85
CA THR A 72 -14.68 -31.08 -15.06
C THR A 72 -15.68 -32.19 -15.42
N GLU A 73 -16.12 -32.99 -14.44
CA GLU A 73 -17.14 -34.02 -14.64
C GLU A 73 -18.49 -33.45 -15.08
N ILE A 74 -18.89 -32.29 -14.54
CA ILE A 74 -20.10 -31.57 -14.95
C ILE A 74 -19.97 -31.09 -16.40
N LEU A 75 -18.82 -30.54 -16.79
CA LEU A 75 -18.57 -30.09 -18.16
C LEU A 75 -18.62 -31.26 -19.16
N ASP A 76 -18.04 -32.41 -18.79
CA ASP A 76 -18.09 -33.62 -19.61
C ASP A 76 -19.53 -34.15 -19.75
N ALA A 77 -20.32 -34.14 -18.67
CA ALA A 77 -21.73 -34.54 -18.70
C ALA A 77 -22.60 -33.58 -19.53
N LEU A 78 -22.31 -32.28 -19.47
CA LEU A 78 -23.06 -31.23 -20.19
C LEU A 78 -22.66 -31.10 -21.66
N SER A 79 -21.50 -31.62 -22.07
CA SER A 79 -21.00 -31.57 -23.45
C SER A 79 -21.98 -32.16 -24.48
N ASN A 80 -22.77 -33.17 -24.08
CA ASN A 80 -23.75 -33.83 -24.93
C ASN A 80 -25.12 -33.12 -24.97
N LEU A 81 -25.33 -32.11 -24.11
CA LEU A 81 -26.59 -31.37 -23.96
C LEU A 81 -26.51 -29.93 -24.47
N THR A 82 -25.29 -29.47 -24.78
CA THR A 82 -25.01 -28.07 -25.14
C THR A 82 -25.73 -27.63 -26.42
N ASP A 83 -25.95 -28.55 -27.37
CA ASP A 83 -26.67 -28.29 -28.62
C ASP A 83 -28.20 -28.32 -28.47
N LYS A 84 -28.72 -28.83 -27.35
CA LYS A 84 -30.16 -29.09 -27.15
C LYS A 84 -30.81 -28.16 -26.13
N ASP A 85 -30.03 -27.57 -25.23
CA ASP A 85 -30.53 -26.73 -24.14
C ASP A 85 -29.67 -25.46 -24.00
N ALA A 86 -30.32 -24.31 -24.17
CA ALA A 86 -29.68 -23.00 -24.04
C ALA A 86 -29.17 -22.72 -22.61
N ALA A 87 -29.84 -23.25 -21.58
CA ALA A 87 -29.40 -23.12 -20.19
C ALA A 87 -28.15 -23.98 -19.91
N ALA A 88 -28.06 -25.17 -20.54
CA ALA A 88 -26.86 -25.99 -20.47
C ALA A 88 -25.66 -25.30 -21.16
N ALA A 89 -25.90 -24.65 -22.31
CA ALA A 89 -24.87 -23.87 -23.00
C ALA A 89 -24.40 -22.66 -22.18
N GLU A 90 -25.31 -21.95 -21.52
CA GLU A 90 -24.97 -20.85 -20.63
C GLU A 90 -24.16 -21.33 -19.41
N LEU A 91 -24.56 -22.46 -18.81
CA LEU A 91 -23.84 -23.04 -17.67
C LEU A 91 -22.43 -23.48 -18.05
N VAL A 92 -22.24 -24.12 -19.21
CA VAL A 92 -20.91 -24.47 -19.73
C VAL A 92 -20.05 -23.22 -19.90
N LYS A 93 -20.62 -22.14 -20.45
CA LYS A 93 -19.92 -20.88 -20.64
C LYS A 93 -19.44 -20.30 -19.30
N ILE A 94 -20.31 -20.25 -18.28
CA ILE A 94 -19.99 -19.73 -16.94
C ILE A 94 -18.90 -20.59 -16.26
N LEU A 95 -19.05 -21.92 -16.28
CA LEU A 95 -18.08 -22.84 -15.68
C LEU A 95 -16.71 -22.80 -16.38
N GLN A 96 -16.68 -22.39 -17.66
CA GLN A 96 -15.45 -22.24 -18.42
C GLN A 96 -14.80 -20.85 -18.28
N GLU A 97 -15.46 -19.87 -17.65
CA GLU A 97 -14.89 -18.54 -17.48
C GLU A 97 -13.60 -18.58 -16.64
N PRO A 98 -12.55 -17.83 -17.04
CA PRO A 98 -11.25 -17.88 -16.38
C PRO A 98 -11.35 -17.47 -14.90
N HIS A 99 -12.18 -16.50 -14.56
CA HIS A 99 -12.38 -16.08 -13.18
C HIS A 99 -13.06 -17.15 -12.33
N PHE A 100 -14.02 -17.88 -12.89
CA PHE A 100 -14.71 -18.95 -12.19
C PHE A 100 -13.78 -20.14 -11.95
N LYS A 101 -12.97 -20.53 -12.96
CA LYS A 101 -11.94 -21.58 -12.80
C LYS A 101 -10.93 -21.23 -11.71
N CYS A 102 -10.37 -20.01 -11.76
CA CYS A 102 -9.42 -19.56 -10.74
C CYS A 102 -10.04 -19.53 -9.33
N LEU A 103 -11.32 -19.18 -9.21
CA LEU A 103 -12.04 -19.20 -7.93
C LEU A 103 -12.13 -20.62 -7.35
N ILE A 104 -12.49 -21.61 -8.17
CA ILE A 104 -12.61 -23.01 -7.74
C ILE A 104 -11.24 -23.60 -7.42
N GLU A 105 -10.21 -23.32 -8.22
CA GLU A 105 -8.83 -23.72 -7.92
C GLU A 105 -8.31 -23.13 -6.60
N ALA A 106 -8.61 -21.84 -6.35
CA ALA A 106 -8.23 -21.18 -5.11
C ALA A 106 -8.99 -21.79 -3.92
N HIS A 107 -10.28 -22.11 -4.10
CA HIS A 107 -11.07 -22.81 -3.09
C HIS A 107 -10.42 -24.14 -2.71
N ASP A 108 -10.10 -25.00 -3.68
CA ASP A 108 -9.54 -26.32 -3.41
C ASP A 108 -8.15 -26.25 -2.79
N LYS A 109 -7.30 -25.29 -3.20
CA LYS A 109 -5.99 -25.03 -2.56
C LYS A 109 -6.14 -24.63 -1.09
N VAL A 110 -7.12 -23.79 -0.76
CA VAL A 110 -7.41 -23.36 0.61
C VAL A 110 -8.03 -24.50 1.42
N ALA A 111 -8.94 -25.26 0.82
CA ALA A 111 -9.58 -26.43 1.43
C ALA A 111 -8.56 -27.52 1.79
N ALA A 112 -7.61 -27.80 0.89
CA ALA A 112 -6.51 -28.75 1.07
C ALA A 112 -5.44 -28.28 2.09
N LYS A 113 -5.55 -27.05 2.61
CA LYS A 113 -4.58 -26.43 3.54
C LYS A 113 -3.14 -26.43 3.01
N CYS A 114 -2.96 -26.43 1.69
CA CYS A 114 -1.67 -26.36 1.02
C CYS A 114 -1.18 -24.90 0.99
N TYR A 115 -0.59 -24.44 2.09
CA TYR A 115 -0.07 -23.06 2.22
C TYR A 115 1.37 -22.87 1.73
N GLU A 116 1.91 -23.82 0.94
CA GLU A 116 3.23 -23.68 0.34
C GLU A 116 3.14 -23.13 -1.09
N THR A 117 3.76 -21.98 -1.32
CA THR A 117 3.93 -21.41 -2.66
C THR A 117 4.93 -22.26 -3.44
N SER A 118 4.45 -23.29 -4.13
CA SER A 118 5.23 -23.96 -5.16
C SER A 118 5.40 -23.01 -6.34
N GLN A 119 6.64 -22.58 -6.58
CA GLN A 119 7.04 -21.87 -7.80
C GLN A 119 6.87 -22.82 -9.00
N THR A 120 5.71 -22.79 -9.65
CA THR A 120 5.54 -23.40 -10.98
C THR A 120 5.66 -22.33 -12.05
N ALA A 121 6.66 -22.57 -12.90
CA ALA A 121 7.13 -21.77 -14.01
C ALA A 121 6.02 -21.28 -14.94
N VAL A 122 5.99 -19.96 -15.15
CA VAL A 122 5.43 -19.35 -16.35
C VAL A 122 6.54 -19.33 -17.39
N ASN A 123 6.65 -20.41 -18.18
CA ASN A 123 7.46 -20.39 -19.39
C ASN A 123 6.61 -19.76 -20.51
N SER A 124 6.96 -18.55 -20.91
CA SER A 124 6.53 -17.98 -22.19
C SER A 124 7.71 -17.25 -22.82
N ASN A 125 8.27 -17.93 -23.83
CA ASN A 125 9.04 -17.45 -24.97
C ASN A 125 9.83 -16.13 -24.80
N SER A 126 11.14 -16.27 -24.61
CA SER A 126 12.12 -15.30 -25.13
C SER A 126 13.23 -16.08 -25.84
N MET A 127 13.18 -16.08 -27.18
CA MET A 127 14.32 -16.40 -28.02
C MET A 127 15.33 -15.26 -27.87
N MET A 128 16.37 -15.48 -27.07
CA MET A 128 17.59 -14.69 -27.11
C MET A 128 18.75 -15.64 -27.33
N THR A 129 19.40 -15.44 -28.47
CA THR A 129 20.59 -16.14 -28.93
C THR A 129 21.77 -15.83 -28.00
N SER A 130 22.08 -16.72 -27.06
CA SER A 130 23.38 -16.73 -26.38
C SER A 130 24.17 -17.94 -26.88
N SER A 131 25.18 -17.64 -27.70
CA SER A 131 26.22 -18.54 -28.17
C SER A 131 26.74 -19.47 -27.07
N LEU A 132 26.56 -20.78 -27.29
CA LEU A 132 27.07 -21.89 -26.48
C LEU A 132 28.60 -21.80 -26.39
N MET A 133 29.12 -21.41 -25.22
CA MET A 133 30.49 -21.74 -24.82
C MET A 133 30.50 -23.15 -24.19
N PRO A 134 31.57 -23.94 -24.35
CA PRO A 134 31.62 -25.31 -23.82
C PRO A 134 31.51 -25.33 -22.29
N ALA A 135 30.70 -26.26 -21.77
CA ALA A 135 30.31 -26.40 -20.37
C ALA A 135 31.44 -26.76 -19.37
N ASP A 136 32.71 -26.81 -19.81
CA ASP A 136 33.86 -27.25 -18.99
C ASP A 136 34.99 -26.21 -18.88
N ALA A 137 34.73 -24.94 -19.25
CA ALA A 137 35.73 -23.88 -19.11
C ALA A 137 35.91 -23.49 -17.63
N VAL A 138 36.96 -24.03 -17.01
CA VAL A 138 37.35 -23.70 -15.63
C VAL A 138 37.95 -22.29 -15.57
N ARG A 139 37.45 -21.46 -14.63
CA ARG A 139 37.92 -20.09 -14.40
C ARG A 139 38.80 -20.01 -13.16
N MET A 140 39.99 -19.43 -13.30
CA MET A 140 40.88 -19.12 -12.18
C MET A 140 40.60 -17.72 -11.68
N ILE A 141 40.37 -17.55 -10.37
CA ILE A 141 40.05 -16.28 -9.74
C ILE A 141 41.04 -16.00 -8.61
N GLY A 142 41.70 -14.85 -8.64
CA GLY A 142 42.58 -14.39 -7.56
C GLY A 142 41.90 -13.37 -6.64
N ILE A 143 41.62 -13.73 -5.40
CA ILE A 143 40.97 -12.88 -4.40
C ILE A 143 41.97 -12.42 -3.35
N GLN A 144 41.89 -11.15 -2.98
CA GLN A 144 42.64 -10.60 -1.85
C GLN A 144 41.83 -10.72 -0.55
N LYS A 145 42.35 -11.46 0.44
CA LYS A 145 41.73 -11.67 1.75
C LYS A 145 42.58 -11.06 2.86
N LYS A 146 41.98 -10.23 3.72
CA LYS A 146 42.64 -9.75 4.95
C LYS A 146 42.63 -10.83 6.04
N ALA A 147 43.69 -10.89 6.84
CA ALA A 147 43.80 -11.87 7.92
C ALA A 147 42.63 -11.72 8.93
N GLY A 148 41.99 -12.84 9.28
CA GLY A 148 40.85 -12.87 10.21
C GLY A 148 39.50 -12.43 9.64
N GLU A 149 39.43 -11.85 8.43
CA GLU A 149 38.18 -11.41 7.81
C GLU A 149 37.55 -12.54 6.99
N PRO A 150 36.25 -12.87 7.17
CA PRO A 150 35.59 -13.86 6.32
C PRO A 150 35.41 -13.31 4.90
N LEU A 151 35.45 -14.19 3.90
CA LEU A 151 35.19 -13.81 2.49
C LEU A 151 33.75 -13.33 2.26
N GLY A 152 32.84 -13.61 3.19
CA GLY A 152 31.43 -13.25 3.10
C GLY A 152 30.67 -14.06 2.05
N VAL A 153 31.00 -15.35 1.92
CA VAL A 153 30.29 -16.31 1.08
C VAL A 153 29.82 -17.47 1.94
N THR A 154 28.68 -18.06 1.57
CA THR A 154 28.19 -19.31 2.17
C THR A 154 28.20 -20.42 1.13
N PHE A 155 28.44 -21.64 1.58
CA PHE A 155 28.56 -22.81 0.71
C PHE A 155 27.44 -23.80 0.99
N ARG A 156 27.06 -24.57 -0.04
CA ARG A 156 26.21 -25.74 0.08
C ARG A 156 26.74 -26.86 -0.79
N VAL A 157 26.45 -28.10 -0.41
CA VAL A 157 26.82 -29.27 -1.20
C VAL A 157 25.65 -29.67 -2.09
N VAL A 158 25.88 -29.74 -3.40
CA VAL A 158 24.88 -30.21 -4.37
C VAL A 158 25.50 -31.35 -5.18
N ARG A 159 24.95 -32.57 -5.07
CA ARG A 159 25.47 -33.76 -5.76
C ARG A 159 26.97 -34.01 -5.51
N GLY A 160 27.45 -33.73 -4.30
CA GLY A 160 28.86 -33.89 -3.91
C GLY A 160 29.80 -32.73 -4.31
N GLU A 161 29.28 -31.72 -5.01
CA GLU A 161 30.00 -30.53 -5.46
C GLU A 161 29.82 -29.37 -4.48
N MET A 162 30.88 -28.58 -4.27
CA MET A 162 30.85 -27.41 -3.39
C MET A 162 30.37 -26.17 -4.14
N VAL A 163 29.13 -25.75 -3.88
CA VAL A 163 28.46 -24.68 -4.60
C VAL A 163 28.34 -23.44 -3.72
N ILE A 164 28.62 -22.26 -4.28
CA ILE A 164 28.35 -20.98 -3.61
C ILE A 164 26.83 -20.80 -3.48
N ALA A 165 26.35 -20.78 -2.24
CA ALA A 165 24.93 -20.67 -1.92
C ALA A 165 24.47 -19.21 -1.83
N ARG A 166 25.32 -18.33 -1.29
CA ARG A 166 25.03 -16.90 -1.12
C ARG A 166 26.32 -16.09 -1.01
N ILE A 167 26.25 -14.84 -1.42
CA ILE A 167 27.28 -13.82 -1.21
C ILE A 167 26.68 -12.75 -0.29
N LEU A 168 27.36 -12.43 0.80
CA LEU A 168 26.95 -11.42 1.77
C LEU A 168 27.26 -10.02 1.22
N HIS A 169 26.26 -9.14 1.24
CA HIS A 169 26.40 -7.78 0.75
C HIS A 169 27.44 -6.97 1.56
N GLY A 170 28.28 -6.19 0.88
CA GLY A 170 29.38 -5.43 1.48
C GLY A 170 30.65 -6.24 1.77
N SER A 171 30.66 -7.55 1.53
CA SER A 171 31.85 -8.39 1.69
C SER A 171 32.94 -8.06 0.66
N SER A 172 34.15 -8.60 0.86
CA SER A 172 35.25 -8.46 -0.12
C SER A 172 34.87 -9.08 -1.48
N ILE A 173 34.14 -10.19 -1.47
CA ILE A 173 33.66 -10.85 -2.68
C ILE A 173 32.56 -10.05 -3.38
N ASP A 174 31.59 -9.51 -2.63
CA ASP A 174 30.51 -8.66 -3.19
C ASP A 174 31.08 -7.40 -3.88
N ARG A 175 32.12 -6.78 -3.30
CA ARG A 175 32.79 -5.61 -3.90
C ARG A 175 33.62 -5.93 -5.13
N GLN A 176 34.19 -7.12 -5.21
CA GLN A 176 35.03 -7.54 -6.34
C GLN A 176 34.21 -8.10 -7.51
N GLY A 177 33.00 -8.64 -7.25
CA GLY A 177 32.09 -9.13 -8.28
C GLY A 177 32.63 -10.32 -9.10
N MET A 178 33.64 -11.03 -8.59
CA MET A 178 34.32 -12.09 -9.35
C MET A 178 33.70 -13.49 -9.19
N LEU A 179 32.95 -13.69 -8.11
CA LEU A 179 32.21 -14.93 -7.84
C LEU A 179 30.72 -14.66 -7.90
N HIS A 180 29.96 -15.66 -8.34
CA HIS A 180 28.50 -15.60 -8.38
C HIS A 180 27.88 -16.76 -7.59
N THR A 181 26.63 -16.56 -7.15
CA THR A 181 25.85 -17.64 -6.56
C THR A 181 25.65 -18.73 -7.60
N GLY A 182 25.90 -19.99 -7.22
CA GLY A 182 25.86 -21.13 -8.14
C GLY A 182 27.22 -21.54 -8.69
N ASP A 183 28.26 -20.72 -8.58
CA ASP A 183 29.63 -21.13 -8.94
C ASP A 183 30.08 -22.32 -8.09
N ILE A 184 30.77 -23.27 -8.71
CA ILE A 184 31.28 -24.47 -8.06
C ILE A 184 32.78 -24.29 -7.81
N ILE A 185 33.22 -24.44 -6.57
CA ILE A 185 34.63 -24.34 -6.20
C ILE A 185 35.27 -25.72 -6.26
N ARG A 186 36.27 -25.88 -7.13
CA ARG A 186 37.04 -27.13 -7.29
C ARG A 186 38.33 -27.13 -6.49
N GLU A 187 39.06 -26.01 -6.51
CA GLU A 187 40.34 -25.90 -5.80
C GLU A 187 40.49 -24.54 -5.12
N VAL A 188 41.18 -24.54 -3.98
CA VAL A 188 41.63 -23.34 -3.27
C VAL A 188 43.13 -23.44 -3.05
N ASN A 189 43.90 -22.50 -3.59
CA ASN A 189 45.37 -22.46 -3.52
C ASN A 189 46.01 -23.80 -3.97
N GLY A 190 45.43 -24.44 -4.99
CA GLY A 190 45.90 -25.72 -5.53
C GLY A 190 45.53 -26.96 -4.69
N ARG A 191 44.70 -26.80 -3.64
CA ARG A 191 44.13 -27.93 -2.89
C ARG A 191 42.70 -28.20 -3.35
N GLU A 192 42.40 -29.45 -3.68
CA GLU A 192 41.05 -29.85 -4.05
C GLU A 192 40.06 -29.67 -2.89
N VAL A 193 38.87 -29.20 -3.24
CA VAL A 193 37.77 -29.00 -2.30
C VAL A 193 36.93 -30.27 -2.25
N GLY A 194 36.90 -30.90 -1.06
CA GLY A 194 36.05 -32.07 -0.81
C GLY A 194 34.57 -31.71 -0.60
N SER A 195 33.76 -32.73 -0.33
CA SER A 195 32.30 -32.58 -0.15
C SER A 195 31.88 -31.99 1.22
N ASP A 196 32.82 -31.67 2.12
CA ASP A 196 32.51 -31.15 3.46
C ASP A 196 32.72 -29.61 3.53
N PRO A 197 31.65 -28.82 3.76
CA PRO A 197 31.74 -27.37 3.90
C PRO A 197 32.61 -26.90 5.06
N HIS A 198 32.71 -27.68 6.15
CA HIS A 198 33.48 -27.28 7.33
C HIS A 198 34.98 -27.24 7.01
N VAL A 199 35.46 -28.25 6.28
CA VAL A 199 36.86 -28.33 5.84
C VAL A 199 37.23 -27.16 4.94
N LEU A 200 36.34 -26.79 4.00
CA LEU A 200 36.56 -25.60 3.17
C LEU A 200 36.56 -24.32 4.00
N GLN A 201 35.66 -24.21 4.98
CA GLN A 201 35.56 -23.03 5.84
C GLN A 201 36.79 -22.86 6.73
N GLU A 202 37.37 -23.96 7.25
CA GLU A 202 38.65 -23.95 7.97
C GLU A 202 39.81 -23.56 7.05
N LEU A 203 39.89 -24.17 5.88
CA LEU A 203 40.93 -23.88 4.90
C LEU A 203 40.92 -22.41 4.46
N LEU A 204 39.73 -21.84 4.24
CA LEU A 204 39.56 -20.42 3.91
C LEU A 204 39.80 -19.52 5.11
N ARG A 205 39.59 -19.97 6.36
CA ARG A 205 39.87 -19.20 7.58
C ARG A 205 41.36 -18.94 7.75
N ASP A 206 42.17 -19.97 7.53
CA ASP A 206 43.62 -19.94 7.74
C ASP A 206 44.38 -19.24 6.59
N CYS A 207 43.75 -19.11 5.41
CA CYS A 207 44.31 -18.34 4.32
C CYS A 207 44.32 -16.83 4.61
N SER A 208 45.37 -16.12 4.21
CA SER A 208 45.42 -14.65 4.19
C SER A 208 46.28 -14.17 3.03
N GLY A 209 46.02 -12.97 2.51
CA GLY A 209 46.66 -12.46 1.30
C GLY A 209 45.96 -12.92 0.01
N SER A 210 46.74 -13.28 -1.01
CA SER A 210 46.21 -13.69 -2.31
C SER A 210 45.74 -15.15 -2.27
N ILE A 211 44.44 -15.36 -2.45
CA ILE A 211 43.80 -16.68 -2.56
C ILE A 211 43.46 -16.94 -4.02
N THR A 212 43.88 -18.07 -4.56
CA THR A 212 43.54 -18.49 -5.92
C THR A 212 42.46 -19.56 -5.86
N LEU A 213 41.31 -19.30 -6.48
CA LEU A 213 40.21 -20.25 -6.59
C LEU A 213 40.10 -20.76 -8.02
N LYS A 214 39.91 -22.07 -8.16
CA LYS A 214 39.54 -22.69 -9.43
C LYS A 214 38.05 -22.99 -9.38
N VAL A 215 37.29 -22.30 -10.22
CA VAL A 215 35.82 -22.39 -10.21
C VAL A 215 35.27 -22.85 -11.55
N LEU A 216 34.24 -23.68 -11.50
CA LEU A 216 33.35 -23.90 -12.64
C LEU A 216 32.24 -22.84 -12.56
N PRO A 217 32.23 -21.87 -13.48
CA PRO A 217 31.17 -20.87 -13.50
C PRO A 217 29.84 -21.54 -13.80
N SER A 218 28.84 -21.29 -12.98
CA SER A 218 27.47 -21.69 -13.33
C SER A 218 26.94 -20.64 -14.30
N TYR A 219 26.92 -20.93 -15.61
CA TYR A 219 26.26 -20.12 -16.65
C TYR A 219 24.72 -20.15 -16.52
N LYS A 220 24.20 -19.98 -15.30
CA LYS A 220 22.86 -19.48 -15.11
C LYS A 220 23.07 -17.99 -14.84
N ASP A 221 22.75 -17.16 -15.82
CA ASP A 221 22.39 -15.77 -15.56
C ASP A 221 21.32 -15.83 -14.47
N THR A 222 21.75 -15.74 -13.22
CA THR A 222 20.84 -15.53 -12.11
C THR A 222 20.43 -14.09 -12.35
N PRO A 223 19.16 -13.81 -12.70
CA PRO A 223 18.74 -12.44 -12.87
C PRO A 223 19.18 -11.70 -11.62
N ALA A 224 19.87 -10.56 -11.78
CA ALA A 224 20.24 -9.75 -10.64
C ALA A 224 18.99 -9.62 -9.75
N PRO A 225 19.12 -9.84 -8.42
CA PRO A 225 17.96 -9.83 -7.55
C PRO A 225 17.17 -8.55 -7.83
N PRO A 226 15.84 -8.64 -8.01
CA PRO A 226 15.03 -7.51 -8.44
C PRO A 226 15.30 -6.35 -7.49
N GLN A 227 15.81 -5.24 -8.03
CA GLN A 227 16.11 -4.06 -7.23
C GLN A 227 14.79 -3.49 -6.72
N VAL A 228 14.55 -3.60 -5.42
CA VAL A 228 13.32 -3.10 -4.82
C VAL A 228 13.56 -1.66 -4.36
N TYR A 229 12.82 -0.73 -4.93
CA TYR A 229 12.79 0.66 -4.48
C TYR A 229 11.46 0.95 -3.82
N VAL A 230 11.49 1.64 -2.69
CA VAL A 230 10.30 2.02 -1.95
C VAL A 230 10.29 3.52 -1.67
N LYS A 231 9.15 4.17 -1.87
CA LYS A 231 8.88 5.54 -1.43
C LYS A 231 8.29 5.50 -0.03
N SER A 232 8.85 6.26 0.90
CA SER A 232 8.36 6.32 2.28
C SER A 232 7.17 7.27 2.43
N HIS A 233 6.16 6.89 3.23
CA HIS A 233 5.01 7.74 3.55
C HIS A 233 5.02 8.27 4.99
N PHE A 234 6.14 8.14 5.69
CA PHE A 234 6.33 8.62 7.06
C PHE A 234 7.78 9.05 7.29
N ASN A 235 8.00 9.77 8.39
CA ASN A 235 9.34 10.16 8.83
C ASN A 235 9.89 9.11 9.79
N TYR A 236 11.16 8.76 9.67
CA TYR A 236 11.83 7.85 10.56
C TYR A 236 13.12 8.46 11.12
N ASN A 237 13.22 8.48 12.44
CA ASN A 237 14.42 8.90 13.16
C ASN A 237 14.92 7.76 14.06
N PRO A 238 16.05 7.11 13.71
CA PRO A 238 16.60 6.00 14.49
C PRO A 238 17.08 6.42 15.87
N ALA A 239 17.45 7.69 16.09
CA ALA A 239 17.90 8.17 17.41
C ALA A 239 16.78 8.08 18.46
N THR A 240 15.53 8.29 18.03
CA THR A 240 14.33 8.25 18.88
C THR A 240 13.73 6.84 19.00
N ASP A 241 14.22 5.89 18.20
CA ASP A 241 13.67 4.53 18.18
C ASP A 241 14.35 3.66 19.25
N ASN A 242 13.55 3.15 20.19
CA ASN A 242 14.04 2.28 21.26
C ASN A 242 14.00 0.80 20.88
N LEU A 243 13.38 0.44 19.74
CA LEU A 243 13.29 -0.94 19.26
C LEU A 243 14.41 -1.28 18.27
N ILE A 244 15.18 -0.28 17.80
CA ILE A 244 16.28 -0.52 16.86
C ILE A 244 17.43 -1.26 17.55
N PRO A 245 17.97 -2.33 16.93
CA PRO A 245 19.08 -3.09 17.52
C PRO A 245 20.34 -2.25 17.78
N CYS A 246 20.64 -1.33 16.86
CA CYS A 246 21.77 -0.40 16.95
C CYS A 246 21.37 0.94 16.32
N LYS A 247 21.34 2.01 17.12
CA LYS A 247 20.92 3.35 16.66
C LYS A 247 21.84 3.92 15.58
N GLU A 248 23.14 3.63 15.68
CA GLU A 248 24.17 4.08 14.74
C GLU A 248 24.03 3.41 13.36
N ALA A 249 23.52 2.18 13.34
CA ALA A 249 23.23 1.47 12.10
C ALA A 249 21.90 1.92 11.45
N GLY A 250 21.11 2.77 12.10
CA GLY A 250 19.81 3.20 11.61
C GLY A 250 19.91 4.22 10.47
N LEU A 251 19.10 4.03 9.43
CA LEU A 251 19.00 4.98 8.32
C LEU A 251 17.82 5.93 8.54
N ALA A 252 18.10 7.19 8.88
CA ALA A 252 17.07 8.22 8.99
C ALA A 252 16.52 8.62 7.61
N PHE A 253 15.20 8.79 7.51
CA PHE A 253 14.56 9.26 6.27
C PHE A 253 13.34 10.13 6.56
N SER A 254 13.03 10.98 5.60
CA SER A 254 11.82 11.79 5.59
C SER A 254 10.80 11.18 4.65
N ARG A 255 9.53 11.50 4.90
CA ARG A 255 8.43 11.16 4.02
C ARG A 255 8.72 11.66 2.59
N GLY A 256 8.55 10.78 1.61
CA GLY A 256 8.81 11.04 0.20
C GLY A 256 10.19 10.58 -0.26
N ASP A 257 11.11 10.26 0.66
CA ASP A 257 12.41 9.69 0.31
C ASP A 257 12.21 8.34 -0.40
N VAL A 258 12.95 8.13 -1.48
CA VAL A 258 13.04 6.84 -2.18
C VAL A 258 14.25 6.08 -1.65
N LEU A 259 14.00 4.86 -1.18
CA LEU A 259 14.97 3.98 -0.56
C LEU A 259 15.14 2.72 -1.42
N HIS A 260 16.39 2.35 -1.67
CA HIS A 260 16.72 1.06 -2.28
C HIS A 260 16.82 0.01 -1.17
N VAL A 261 15.86 -0.91 -1.13
CA VAL A 261 15.82 -2.01 -0.17
C VAL A 261 16.73 -3.12 -0.66
N VAL A 262 17.80 -3.36 0.09
CA VAL A 262 18.84 -4.35 -0.25
C VAL A 262 18.53 -5.71 0.36
N ASN A 263 17.98 -5.73 1.58
CA ASN A 263 17.66 -6.98 2.28
C ASN A 263 16.34 -6.85 3.07
N LYS A 264 15.43 -7.82 2.88
CA LYS A 264 14.13 -7.97 3.57
C LYS A 264 14.07 -9.22 4.49
N GLU A 265 15.19 -9.90 4.74
CA GLU A 265 15.24 -11.17 5.49
C GLU A 265 14.75 -11.04 6.93
N ASP A 266 15.10 -9.95 7.62
CA ASP A 266 14.57 -9.69 8.95
C ASP A 266 13.15 -9.10 8.83
N PRO A 267 12.14 -9.72 9.47
CA PRO A 267 10.75 -9.32 9.35
C PRO A 267 10.43 -7.97 9.99
N ASN A 268 11.32 -7.42 10.83
CA ASN A 268 11.15 -6.16 11.56
C ASN A 268 12.11 -5.07 11.07
N TRP A 269 13.30 -5.43 10.56
CA TRP A 269 14.36 -4.48 10.20
C TRP A 269 14.92 -4.76 8.81
N TRP A 270 14.57 -3.91 7.84
CA TRP A 270 15.13 -4.02 6.50
C TRP A 270 16.46 -3.26 6.39
N GLN A 271 17.36 -3.76 5.54
CA GLN A 271 18.55 -3.01 5.14
C GLN A 271 18.23 -2.24 3.87
N ALA A 272 18.42 -0.93 3.92
CA ALA A 272 18.18 -0.04 2.80
C ALA A 272 19.27 1.02 2.69
N ARG A 273 19.33 1.68 1.54
CA ARG A 273 20.16 2.88 1.33
C ARG A 273 19.33 3.95 0.61
N LYS A 274 19.67 5.22 0.82
CA LYS A 274 19.08 6.30 0.01
C LYS A 274 19.63 6.23 -1.41
N VAL A 275 18.77 6.49 -2.39
CA VAL A 275 19.18 6.54 -3.81
C VAL A 275 20.24 7.63 -4.04
N VAL A 276 20.16 8.73 -3.31
CA VAL A 276 21.11 9.84 -3.38
C VAL A 276 22.08 9.79 -2.19
N GLY A 277 23.33 9.40 -2.43
CA GLY A 277 24.46 9.62 -1.51
C GLY A 277 24.42 8.88 -0.16
N GLY A 278 23.66 7.79 -0.03
CA GLY A 278 23.47 7.11 1.27
C GLY A 278 24.33 5.88 1.50
N ALA A 279 24.91 5.77 2.70
CA ALA A 279 25.38 4.50 3.25
C ALA A 279 24.18 3.57 3.54
N THR A 280 24.42 2.26 3.55
CA THR A 280 23.42 1.26 3.93
C THR A 280 23.15 1.34 5.44
N GLY A 281 21.87 1.30 5.83
CA GLY A 281 21.45 1.25 7.22
C GLY A 281 20.10 0.55 7.39
N LEU A 282 19.71 0.39 8.65
CA LEU A 282 18.48 -0.29 9.06
C LEU A 282 17.29 0.68 9.02
N ILE A 283 16.20 0.21 8.43
CA ILE A 283 14.90 0.87 8.43
C ILE A 283 13.84 -0.09 9.01
N PRO A 284 12.79 0.43 9.66
CA PRO A 284 11.70 -0.42 10.11
C PRO A 284 11.03 -1.07 8.90
N SER A 285 10.76 -2.37 8.98
CA SER A 285 10.00 -3.08 7.96
C SER A 285 8.57 -2.55 7.89
N GLN A 286 7.90 -2.83 6.77
CA GLN A 286 6.48 -2.54 6.62
C GLN A 286 5.65 -3.14 7.76
N VAL A 287 5.89 -4.41 8.11
CA VAL A 287 5.18 -5.13 9.18
C VAL A 287 5.40 -4.48 10.55
N LEU A 288 6.64 -4.05 10.85
CA LEU A 288 6.95 -3.39 12.12
C LEU A 288 6.23 -2.04 12.23
N GLU A 289 6.23 -1.26 11.15
CA GLU A 289 5.58 0.05 11.15
C GLU A 289 4.05 -0.05 11.19
N GLU A 290 3.47 -1.04 10.50
CA GLU A 290 2.04 -1.35 10.61
C GLU A 290 1.66 -1.73 12.03
N LYS A 291 2.45 -2.58 12.71
CA LYS A 291 2.25 -2.90 14.13
C LYS A 291 2.29 -1.63 15.00
N ARG A 292 3.30 -0.78 14.83
CA ARG A 292 3.43 0.49 15.58
C ARG A 292 2.18 1.36 15.42
N LYS A 293 1.66 1.49 14.21
CA LYS A 293 0.47 2.30 13.93
C LYS A 293 -0.84 1.64 14.35
N ALA A 294 -0.93 0.31 14.36
CA ALA A 294 -2.10 -0.43 14.80
C ALA A 294 -2.35 -0.34 16.32
N PHE A 295 -1.28 -0.20 17.13
CA PHE A 295 -1.39 -0.07 18.60
C PHE A 295 -1.61 1.37 19.10
N VAL A 296 -1.47 2.38 18.23
CA VAL A 296 -1.77 3.77 18.60
C VAL A 296 -3.29 3.98 18.51
N ARG A 297 -3.95 4.21 19.66
CA ARG A 297 -5.31 4.77 19.67
C ARG A 297 -5.26 6.13 18.98
N ARG A 298 -5.71 6.19 17.74
CA ARG A 298 -5.71 7.41 16.95
C ARG A 298 -6.93 8.29 17.27
N ASP A 299 -7.07 8.68 18.54
CA ASP A 299 -8.02 9.69 19.03
C ASP A 299 -7.56 10.19 20.42
N TRP A 300 -6.58 11.11 20.44
CA TRP A 300 -6.43 12.08 21.53
C TRP A 300 -6.29 13.46 20.90
N ASP A 301 -7.41 14.01 20.46
CA ASP A 301 -7.51 15.37 19.95
C ASP A 301 -7.16 16.36 21.06
N THR A 302 -5.97 16.94 21.00
CA THR A 302 -5.57 18.13 21.78
C THR A 302 -6.14 19.41 21.17
N SER A 303 -7.46 19.48 21.11
CA SER A 303 -8.19 20.74 20.86
C SER A 303 -9.50 20.73 21.65
N GLY A 304 -9.37 21.02 22.94
CA GLY A 304 -10.48 21.14 23.87
C GLY A 304 -9.95 21.38 25.28
N THR A 305 -9.83 22.65 25.66
CA THR A 305 -9.56 23.09 27.03
C THR A 305 -10.57 22.42 27.97
N GLY A 306 -10.08 21.62 28.93
CA GLY A 306 -10.96 20.88 29.83
C GLY A 306 -10.19 19.91 30.72
N MET A 307 -9.30 20.43 31.56
CA MET A 307 -8.85 19.71 32.75
C MET A 307 -10.05 19.58 33.69
N LEU A 308 -10.63 18.39 33.83
CA LEU A 308 -11.35 18.03 35.05
C LEU A 308 -11.25 16.53 35.31
N CYS A 309 -10.68 16.23 36.47
CA CYS A 309 -10.59 14.93 37.14
C CYS A 309 -11.95 14.20 37.22
N GLY A 310 -11.94 12.86 37.17
CA GLY A 310 -13.00 12.02 37.76
C GLY A 310 -13.69 11.02 36.84
N THR A 311 -13.33 9.74 36.98
CA THR A 311 -14.20 8.54 36.94
C THR A 311 -15.53 8.62 36.16
N LEU A 312 -15.60 8.08 34.95
CA LEU A 312 -16.80 7.37 34.44
C LEU A 312 -16.40 6.24 33.48
N THR A 313 -16.58 5.01 33.96
CA THR A 313 -16.49 3.75 33.21
C THR A 313 -17.66 3.62 32.23
N GLY A 314 -17.56 4.25 31.07
CA GLY A 314 -18.42 3.96 29.93
C GLY A 314 -17.88 2.79 29.11
N LYS A 315 -18.43 1.57 29.27
CA LYS A 315 -18.16 0.44 28.36
C LYS A 315 -18.58 0.83 26.94
N LYS A 316 -17.65 1.34 26.12
CA LYS A 316 -17.89 1.50 24.67
C LYS A 316 -18.19 0.10 24.10
N LYS A 317 -19.43 -0.13 23.68
CA LYS A 317 -19.86 -1.36 22.98
C LYS A 317 -18.91 -1.57 21.79
N LYS A 318 -18.23 -2.72 21.72
CA LYS A 318 -17.54 -3.18 20.50
C LYS A 318 -18.57 -3.20 19.38
N LYS A 319 -18.49 -2.24 18.47
CA LYS A 319 -19.32 -2.21 17.27
C LYS A 319 -18.83 -3.35 16.39
N LYS A 320 -19.63 -4.41 16.22
CA LYS A 320 -19.42 -5.38 15.13
C LYS A 320 -19.65 -4.61 13.82
N MET A 321 -18.57 -4.22 13.16
CA MET A 321 -18.62 -3.58 11.86
C MET A 321 -18.74 -4.68 10.81
N MET A 322 -19.95 -4.88 10.28
CA MET A 322 -20.16 -5.69 9.08
C MET A 322 -19.60 -4.92 7.88
N TYR A 323 -18.97 -5.62 6.92
CA TYR A 323 -18.59 -5.07 5.63
C TYR A 323 -19.87 -4.67 4.87
N LEU A 324 -20.23 -3.39 4.92
CA LEU A 324 -21.18 -2.78 4.01
C LEU A 324 -20.40 -1.89 3.05
N THR A 325 -20.60 -2.07 1.75
CA THR A 325 -20.01 -1.24 0.67
C THR A 325 -20.24 0.26 0.91
N THR A 326 -21.38 0.63 1.50
CA THR A 326 -21.74 2.02 1.86
C THR A 326 -20.85 2.62 2.97
N LYS A 327 -20.03 1.81 3.65
CA LYS A 327 -19.08 2.25 4.69
C LYS A 327 -17.61 2.11 4.27
N ASN A 328 -17.32 1.86 2.99
CA ASN A 328 -15.93 1.73 2.50
C ASN A 328 -15.03 2.92 2.90
N ALA A 329 -15.55 4.15 2.83
CA ALA A 329 -14.81 5.33 3.24
C ALA A 329 -14.40 5.37 4.74
N GLU A 330 -15.02 4.55 5.59
CA GLU A 330 -14.59 4.35 6.99
C GLU A 330 -13.41 3.38 7.05
N PHE A 331 -13.37 2.36 6.18
CA PHE A 331 -12.25 1.43 6.02
C PHE A 331 -11.01 2.09 5.43
N ASP A 332 -11.21 3.02 4.51
CA ASP A 332 -10.14 3.84 3.90
C ASP A 332 -9.32 4.63 4.93
N ARG A 333 -9.92 4.98 6.08
CA ARG A 333 -9.22 5.66 7.18
C ARG A 333 -8.25 4.74 7.92
N TYR A 334 -8.40 3.43 7.77
CA TYR A 334 -7.57 2.40 8.37
C TYR A 334 -6.51 1.86 7.38
N GLU A 335 -6.46 2.33 6.14
CA GLU A 335 -5.39 2.00 5.19
C GLU A 335 -4.07 2.66 5.66
N LEU A 336 -3.13 1.83 6.13
CA LEU A 336 -1.84 2.27 6.65
C LEU A 336 -0.79 2.24 5.54
N GLN A 337 -0.75 3.29 4.71
CA GLN A 337 0.32 3.41 3.71
C GLN A 337 1.64 3.79 4.41
N THR A 338 2.56 2.83 4.50
CA THR A 338 3.89 2.98 5.14
C THR A 338 4.97 3.16 4.09
N TYR A 339 5.06 2.21 3.16
CA TYR A 339 5.93 2.23 1.99
C TYR A 339 5.11 1.95 0.73
N GLU A 340 5.52 2.53 -0.39
CA GLU A 340 4.98 2.24 -1.73
C GLU A 340 6.13 1.77 -2.62
N GLU A 341 6.03 0.59 -3.22
CA GLU A 341 7.05 0.12 -4.15
C GLU A 341 7.01 0.95 -5.44
N VAL A 342 8.17 1.47 -5.85
CA VAL A 342 8.30 2.38 -6.99
C VAL A 342 9.32 1.90 -8.01
N ALA A 343 9.09 2.24 -9.27
CA ALA A 343 10.01 2.04 -10.38
C ALA A 343 10.46 3.40 -10.93
N ARG A 344 11.72 3.47 -11.38
CA ARG A 344 12.27 4.66 -12.02
C ARG A 344 11.99 4.60 -13.52
N MET A 345 11.20 5.55 -14.00
CA MET A 345 10.86 5.71 -15.41
C MET A 345 11.70 6.83 -16.04
N PRO A 346 12.05 6.74 -17.34
CA PRO A 346 12.62 7.85 -18.08
C PRO A 346 11.66 9.06 -18.07
N PRO A 347 12.13 10.28 -18.40
CA PRO A 347 11.27 11.46 -18.43
C PRO A 347 10.05 11.24 -19.35
N PHE A 348 8.86 11.58 -18.86
CA PHE A 348 7.62 11.39 -19.60
C PHE A 348 6.54 12.40 -19.18
N GLN A 349 5.61 12.68 -20.08
CA GLN A 349 4.47 13.55 -19.76
C GLN A 349 3.39 12.78 -18.99
N ARG A 350 2.97 13.30 -17.84
CA ARG A 350 1.83 12.75 -17.09
C ARG A 350 0.53 12.97 -17.85
N LYS A 351 -0.36 11.98 -17.81
CA LYS A 351 -1.67 12.06 -18.46
C LYS A 351 -2.60 13.01 -17.72
N THR A 352 -2.54 13.05 -16.39
CA THR A 352 -3.38 13.92 -15.55
C THR A 352 -2.57 14.73 -14.54
N LEU A 353 -2.96 15.98 -14.34
CA LEU A 353 -2.49 16.87 -13.27
C LEU A 353 -3.67 17.15 -12.33
N VAL A 354 -3.57 16.70 -11.09
CA VAL A 354 -4.67 16.81 -10.12
C VAL A 354 -4.34 17.88 -9.09
N LEU A 355 -5.12 18.95 -9.06
CA LEU A 355 -5.02 20.00 -8.05
C LEU A 355 -6.00 19.69 -6.91
N ILE A 356 -5.46 19.54 -5.70
CA ILE A 356 -6.23 19.25 -4.48
C ILE A 356 -6.08 20.39 -3.50
N GLY A 357 -7.13 20.76 -2.78
CA GLY A 357 -7.06 21.82 -1.78
C GLY A 357 -8.42 22.30 -1.33
N ALA A 358 -8.46 23.05 -0.23
CA ALA A 358 -9.71 23.60 0.28
C ALA A 358 -10.38 24.55 -0.75
N GLN A 359 -11.67 24.79 -0.57
CA GLN A 359 -12.37 25.77 -1.40
C GLN A 359 -11.82 27.18 -1.14
N GLY A 360 -11.56 27.94 -2.20
CA GLY A 360 -11.05 29.31 -2.11
C GLY A 360 -9.52 29.45 -2.06
N VAL A 361 -8.75 28.35 -2.04
CA VAL A 361 -7.27 28.41 -1.98
C VAL A 361 -6.60 28.75 -3.32
N GLY A 362 -7.35 29.03 -4.39
CA GLY A 362 -6.80 29.46 -5.68
C GLY A 362 -6.52 28.36 -6.72
N ARG A 363 -6.99 27.12 -6.51
CA ARG A 363 -6.82 26.00 -7.47
C ARG A 363 -7.30 26.34 -8.89
N ARG A 364 -8.52 26.88 -9.01
CA ARG A 364 -9.10 27.28 -10.30
C ARG A 364 -8.27 28.34 -11.01
N SER A 365 -7.71 29.31 -10.27
CA SER A 365 -6.85 30.35 -10.83
C SER A 365 -5.56 29.77 -11.40
N LEU A 366 -4.90 28.87 -10.65
CA LEU A 366 -3.70 28.16 -11.11
C LEU A 366 -3.99 27.30 -12.35
N LYS A 367 -5.08 26.53 -12.32
CA LYS A 367 -5.54 25.71 -13.46
C LYS A 367 -5.73 26.56 -14.72
N ASN A 368 -6.53 27.62 -14.61
CA ASN A 368 -6.86 28.47 -15.76
C ASN A 368 -5.60 29.12 -16.34
N ARG A 369 -4.67 29.56 -15.47
CA ARG A 369 -3.41 30.16 -15.91
C ARG A 369 -2.53 29.16 -16.66
N LEU A 370 -2.42 27.90 -16.20
CA LEU A 370 -1.68 26.86 -16.92
C LEU A 370 -2.24 26.64 -18.33
N ILE A 371 -3.57 26.54 -18.45
CA ILE A 371 -4.24 26.33 -19.73
C ILE A 371 -4.01 27.51 -20.69
N VAL A 372 -4.08 28.75 -20.18
CA VAL A 372 -3.84 29.95 -21.00
C VAL A 372 -2.39 30.03 -21.46
N VAL A 373 -1.43 29.67 -20.60
CA VAL A 373 0.01 29.70 -20.95
C VAL A 373 0.36 28.68 -22.04
N ASN A 374 -0.22 27.49 -21.99
CA ASN A 374 0.03 26.48 -23.02
C ASN A 374 -1.22 25.61 -23.32
N PRO A 375 -2.14 26.09 -24.20
CA PRO A 375 -3.37 25.38 -24.52
C PRO A 375 -3.16 24.10 -25.36
N LEU A 376 -1.98 23.96 -25.98
CA LEU A 376 -1.61 22.77 -26.73
C LEU A 376 -1.11 21.65 -25.81
N ARG A 377 -0.60 21.98 -24.62
CA ARG A 377 -0.12 21.01 -23.63
C ARG A 377 -1.18 20.66 -22.61
N TYR A 378 -2.02 21.62 -22.21
CA TYR A 378 -2.96 21.45 -21.12
C TYR A 378 -4.41 21.50 -21.61
N GLY A 379 -5.23 20.61 -21.06
CA GLY A 379 -6.69 20.63 -21.23
C GLY A 379 -7.40 20.44 -19.91
N THR A 380 -8.71 20.65 -19.88
CA THR A 380 -9.57 20.34 -18.72
C THR A 380 -10.89 19.78 -19.22
N THR A 381 -11.59 19.04 -18.37
CA THR A 381 -12.89 18.46 -18.69
C THR A 381 -14.00 19.48 -18.50
N VAL A 382 -15.05 19.37 -19.30
CA VAL A 382 -16.31 20.10 -19.08
C VAL A 382 -17.20 19.25 -18.18
N PRO A 383 -17.63 19.75 -17.00
CA PRO A 383 -18.49 18.99 -16.10
C PRO A 383 -19.90 18.84 -16.68
N PHE A 384 -20.58 17.77 -16.31
CA PHE A 384 -21.97 17.50 -16.66
C PHE A 384 -22.91 17.99 -15.55
N THR A 385 -24.11 18.41 -15.92
CA THR A 385 -25.16 18.76 -14.97
C THR A 385 -26.55 18.37 -15.44
N SER A 386 -27.42 18.03 -14.49
CA SER A 386 -28.86 17.84 -14.74
C SER A 386 -29.66 19.15 -14.74
N ARG A 387 -29.03 20.28 -14.42
CA ARG A 387 -29.67 21.60 -14.40
C ARG A 387 -30.05 22.03 -15.81
N ARG A 388 -31.14 22.78 -15.97
CA ARG A 388 -31.45 23.43 -17.26
C ARG A 388 -30.44 24.56 -17.59
N PRO A 389 -30.04 24.70 -18.88
CA PRO A 389 -29.19 25.80 -19.31
C PRO A 389 -29.88 27.15 -19.09
N ARG A 390 -29.10 28.16 -18.69
CA ARG A 390 -29.54 29.58 -18.67
C ARG A 390 -29.45 30.18 -20.07
N GLU A 391 -30.11 31.31 -20.31
CA GLU A 391 -30.16 31.97 -21.62
C GLU A 391 -28.78 32.29 -22.21
N GLU A 392 -27.78 32.58 -21.37
CA GLU A 392 -26.41 32.89 -21.80
C GLU A 392 -25.47 31.66 -21.82
N GLU A 393 -25.93 30.49 -21.37
CA GLU A 393 -25.11 29.29 -21.27
C GLU A 393 -25.23 28.43 -22.52
N LYS A 394 -24.09 28.12 -23.15
CA LYS A 394 -24.03 27.16 -24.25
C LYS A 394 -23.60 25.79 -23.75
N ASP A 395 -24.25 24.76 -24.29
CA ASP A 395 -23.90 23.37 -24.04
C ASP A 395 -22.46 23.07 -24.49
N GLY A 396 -21.73 22.31 -23.68
CA GLY A 396 -20.34 21.94 -23.94
C GLY A 396 -19.31 23.04 -23.66
N GLN A 397 -19.71 24.23 -23.22
CA GLN A 397 -18.78 25.31 -22.88
C GLN A 397 -18.42 25.30 -21.39
N ASN A 398 -19.39 25.62 -20.53
CA ASN A 398 -19.20 25.62 -19.08
C ASN A 398 -19.71 24.33 -18.43
N TYR A 399 -20.78 23.77 -19.01
CA TYR A 399 -21.40 22.53 -18.59
C TYR A 399 -21.90 21.78 -19.83
N CYS A 400 -21.91 20.45 -19.73
CA CYS A 400 -22.70 19.59 -20.60
C CYS A 400 -24.04 19.32 -19.90
N PHE A 401 -25.14 19.71 -20.53
CA PHE A 401 -26.48 19.61 -19.97
C PHE A 401 -27.11 18.28 -20.37
N VAL A 402 -27.45 17.45 -19.39
CA VAL A 402 -28.05 16.13 -19.60
C VAL A 402 -29.31 15.98 -18.74
N THR A 403 -30.14 14.99 -19.02
CA THR A 403 -31.29 14.72 -18.14
C THR A 403 -30.84 14.11 -16.82
N ARG A 404 -31.65 14.26 -15.76
CA ARG A 404 -31.33 13.67 -14.46
C ARG A 404 -31.30 12.14 -14.55
N GLU A 405 -32.23 11.56 -15.30
CA GLU A 405 -32.38 10.12 -15.50
C GLU A 405 -31.15 9.51 -16.19
N GLU A 406 -30.64 10.16 -17.25
CA GLU A 406 -29.41 9.72 -17.92
C GLU A 406 -28.20 9.82 -16.98
N MET A 407 -28.09 10.91 -16.22
CA MET A 407 -26.99 11.12 -15.29
C MET A 407 -27.00 10.07 -14.16
N GLU A 408 -28.17 9.75 -13.60
CA GLU A 408 -28.32 8.71 -12.57
C GLU A 408 -27.99 7.31 -13.09
N LYS A 409 -28.39 7.00 -14.34
CA LYS A 409 -28.01 5.75 -15.01
C LYS A 409 -26.49 5.65 -15.15
N ASP A 410 -25.85 6.68 -15.69
CA ASP A 410 -24.40 6.73 -15.89
C ASP A 410 -23.61 6.66 -14.57
N ILE A 411 -24.14 7.27 -13.49
CA ILE A 411 -23.57 7.18 -12.14
C ILE A 411 -23.65 5.73 -11.65
N LYS A 412 -24.79 5.04 -11.84
CA LYS A 412 -24.96 3.63 -11.48
C LYS A 412 -24.02 2.71 -12.25
N GLU A 413 -23.70 3.06 -13.49
CA GLU A 413 -22.73 2.38 -14.35
C GLU A 413 -21.27 2.78 -14.06
N SER A 414 -21.01 3.57 -13.00
CA SER A 414 -19.66 3.99 -12.58
C SER A 414 -18.88 4.77 -13.65
N ARG A 415 -19.56 5.53 -14.51
CA ARG A 415 -18.93 6.33 -15.59
C ARG A 415 -18.47 7.72 -15.13
N TYR A 416 -18.78 8.10 -13.90
CA TYR A 416 -18.41 9.38 -13.28
C TYR A 416 -17.25 9.21 -12.31
N LEU A 417 -16.22 10.05 -12.47
CA LEU A 417 -15.11 10.16 -11.54
C LEU A 417 -15.58 10.70 -10.18
N GLU A 418 -16.38 11.76 -10.25
CA GLU A 418 -17.01 12.40 -9.11
C GLU A 418 -18.39 12.90 -9.53
N HIS A 419 -19.34 12.82 -8.60
CA HIS A 419 -20.66 13.38 -8.77
C HIS A 419 -21.18 13.91 -7.44
N GLY A 420 -22.10 14.86 -7.49
CA GLY A 420 -22.66 15.54 -6.34
C GLY A 420 -24.00 16.17 -6.66
N GLU A 421 -24.80 16.43 -5.64
CA GLU A 421 -26.06 17.14 -5.77
C GLU A 421 -25.94 18.53 -5.15
N TYR A 422 -26.41 19.53 -5.88
CA TYR A 422 -26.47 20.92 -5.43
C TYR A 422 -27.76 21.56 -5.94
N ASP A 423 -28.54 22.13 -5.02
CA ASP A 423 -29.81 22.80 -5.33
C ASP A 423 -30.76 21.91 -6.16
N GLY A 424 -30.91 20.64 -5.74
CA GLY A 424 -31.76 19.64 -6.41
C GLY A 424 -31.26 19.17 -7.78
N ASN A 425 -30.08 19.61 -8.22
CA ASN A 425 -29.50 19.25 -9.51
C ASN A 425 -28.20 18.46 -9.32
N LEU A 426 -27.97 17.48 -10.18
CA LEU A 426 -26.76 16.69 -10.21
C LEU A 426 -25.66 17.43 -10.98
N TYR A 427 -24.42 17.24 -10.52
CA TYR A 427 -23.20 17.74 -11.13
C TYR A 427 -22.14 16.64 -11.07
N GLY A 428 -21.28 16.53 -12.08
CA GLY A 428 -20.23 15.52 -12.06
C GLY A 428 -19.27 15.60 -13.24
N THR A 429 -18.14 14.90 -13.10
CA THR A 429 -17.10 14.79 -14.13
C THR A 429 -17.07 13.36 -14.65
N LYS A 430 -17.29 13.15 -15.96
CA LYS A 430 -17.20 11.82 -16.57
C LYS A 430 -15.74 11.39 -16.74
N ILE A 431 -15.50 10.09 -16.62
CA ILE A 431 -14.18 9.48 -16.86
C ILE A 431 -13.81 9.62 -18.35
N ASP A 432 -14.76 9.38 -19.25
CA ASP A 432 -14.55 9.48 -20.71
C ASP A 432 -14.01 10.84 -21.14
N SER A 433 -14.49 11.94 -20.52
CA SER A 433 -14.01 13.29 -20.80
C SER A 433 -12.53 13.48 -20.45
N ILE A 434 -12.01 12.73 -19.47
CA ILE A 434 -10.58 12.72 -19.14
C ILE A 434 -9.81 12.03 -20.28
N HIS A 435 -10.31 10.90 -20.77
CA HIS A 435 -9.73 10.16 -21.88
C HIS A 435 -9.70 10.98 -23.17
N GLU A 436 -10.74 11.75 -23.47
CA GLU A 436 -10.77 12.65 -24.62
C GLU A 436 -9.62 13.67 -24.60
N VAL A 437 -9.36 14.28 -23.43
CA VAL A 437 -8.25 15.23 -23.28
C VAL A 437 -6.90 14.54 -23.44
N VAL A 438 -6.73 13.36 -22.84
CA VAL A 438 -5.50 12.57 -22.92
C VAL A 438 -5.24 12.07 -24.34
N ALA A 439 -6.28 11.60 -25.05
CA ALA A 439 -6.20 11.15 -26.44
C ALA A 439 -5.83 12.27 -27.41
N ALA A 440 -6.19 13.53 -27.07
CA ALA A 440 -5.73 14.72 -27.78
C ALA A 440 -4.26 15.08 -27.51
N GLY A 441 -3.50 14.25 -26.79
CA GLY A 441 -2.09 14.48 -26.47
C GLY A 441 -1.83 15.51 -25.37
N ARG A 442 -2.89 15.95 -24.66
CA ARG A 442 -2.81 16.98 -23.61
C ARG A 442 -2.80 16.36 -22.23
N THR A 443 -2.10 16.99 -21.28
CA THR A 443 -2.25 16.70 -19.86
C THR A 443 -3.57 17.26 -19.36
N CYS A 444 -4.45 16.39 -18.87
CA CYS A 444 -5.74 16.79 -18.33
C CYS A 444 -5.60 17.34 -16.90
N ILE A 445 -5.93 18.62 -16.71
CA ILE A 445 -5.92 19.26 -15.41
C ILE A 445 -7.29 19.12 -14.74
N LEU A 446 -7.30 18.46 -13.58
CA LEU A 446 -8.47 18.19 -12.76
C LEU A 446 -8.40 18.99 -11.46
N ASP A 447 -9.53 19.55 -11.04
CA ASP A 447 -9.65 20.37 -9.83
C ASP A 447 -10.52 19.66 -8.78
N VAL A 448 -9.92 18.70 -8.06
CA VAL A 448 -10.65 17.78 -7.17
C VAL A 448 -10.74 18.38 -5.77
N ASN A 449 -11.96 18.44 -5.21
CA ASN A 449 -12.18 18.85 -3.84
C ASN A 449 -12.56 17.65 -2.96
N PRO A 450 -11.61 17.00 -2.27
CA PRO A 450 -11.94 15.88 -1.40
C PRO A 450 -12.65 16.40 -0.15
N GLN A 451 -13.97 16.28 -0.09
CA GLN A 451 -14.72 16.66 1.12
C GLN A 451 -14.44 15.62 2.22
N VAL A 452 -13.73 16.02 3.28
CA VAL A 452 -13.53 15.16 4.45
C VAL A 452 -14.81 15.18 5.27
N GLY A 453 -15.69 14.18 5.02
CA GLY A 453 -17.02 14.00 5.63
C GLY A 453 -17.27 14.81 6.90
N GLN A 454 -17.83 16.02 6.74
CA GLN A 454 -18.58 16.65 7.80
C GLN A 454 -19.92 15.91 7.86
N ARG A 455 -20.33 15.45 9.05
CA ARG A 455 -21.75 15.16 9.25
C ARG A 455 -22.48 16.46 8.95
N CYS A 456 -23.27 16.48 7.89
CA CYS A 456 -24.27 17.51 7.69
C CYS A 456 -25.26 17.42 8.86
N THR A 457 -25.00 18.11 9.97
CA THR A 457 -26.03 18.43 10.95
C THR A 457 -26.71 19.70 10.47
N HIS A 458 -27.58 19.58 9.45
CA HIS A 458 -28.59 20.60 9.27
C HIS A 458 -29.58 20.44 10.43
N SER A 459 -29.50 21.37 11.38
CA SER A 459 -30.52 21.60 12.38
C SER A 459 -31.79 22.06 11.66
N ILE A 460 -32.69 21.12 11.35
CA ILE A 460 -34.06 21.45 10.97
C ILE A 460 -34.92 21.22 12.22
N SER A 461 -35.33 22.34 12.82
CA SER A 461 -36.40 22.37 13.79
C SER A 461 -37.74 22.12 13.08
N GLY A 462 -38.50 21.13 13.54
CA GLY A 462 -39.95 21.11 13.37
C GLY A 462 -40.52 20.09 12.38
N SER A 463 -41.43 19.28 12.92
CA SER A 463 -42.46 18.46 12.28
C SER A 463 -42.07 17.11 11.70
N ALA A 464 -42.87 16.11 12.09
CA ALA A 464 -42.68 14.69 11.89
C ALA A 464 -43.25 14.23 10.54
N PHE A 465 -42.46 13.52 9.73
CA PHE A 465 -42.90 12.65 8.64
C PHE A 465 -41.93 11.45 8.48
N PRO A 466 -42.36 10.33 7.88
CA PRO A 466 -41.88 9.00 8.19
C PRO A 466 -40.59 8.61 7.47
N LYS A 467 -39.92 7.61 8.07
CA LYS A 467 -38.67 6.99 7.66
C LYS A 467 -38.79 6.28 6.31
N SER A 468 -38.46 6.95 5.22
CA SER A 468 -38.08 6.29 3.95
C SER A 468 -37.44 7.28 2.99
N PHE A 469 -36.15 7.59 3.16
CA PHE A 469 -35.23 7.99 2.08
C PHE A 469 -33.82 7.93 2.69
N GLY A 470 -33.11 6.85 2.36
CA GLY A 470 -31.71 6.69 2.73
C GLY A 470 -30.84 7.00 1.53
N SER A 471 -30.38 8.25 1.40
CA SER A 471 -29.33 8.62 0.45
C SER A 471 -29.00 10.11 0.58
N ASP A 472 -28.26 10.51 1.62
CA ASP A 472 -27.72 11.88 1.71
C ASP A 472 -26.32 11.86 2.37
N ILE A 473 -25.40 11.08 1.81
CA ILE A 473 -23.96 11.28 2.01
C ILE A 473 -23.24 10.83 0.73
N THR A 474 -23.09 11.74 -0.23
CA THR A 474 -22.25 11.50 -1.42
C THR A 474 -20.79 11.60 -1.00
N PHE A 475 -20.07 10.48 -1.06
CA PHE A 475 -18.66 10.37 -0.68
C PHE A 475 -17.76 10.92 -1.78
N TYR A 476 -17.42 12.21 -1.70
CA TYR A 476 -16.39 12.88 -2.53
C TYR A 476 -14.95 12.32 -2.32
N SER A 477 -14.78 11.22 -1.58
CA SER A 477 -13.48 10.64 -1.21
C SER A 477 -12.91 9.62 -2.21
N GLN A 478 -13.63 9.30 -3.30
CA GLN A 478 -13.25 8.21 -4.21
C GLN A 478 -12.43 8.65 -5.44
N ALA A 479 -12.51 9.93 -5.86
CA ALA A 479 -11.88 10.38 -7.11
C ALA A 479 -10.37 10.12 -7.17
N LEU A 480 -9.64 10.37 -6.08
CA LEU A 480 -8.18 10.13 -6.04
C LEU A 480 -7.83 8.64 -6.13
N LYS A 481 -8.70 7.75 -5.66
CA LYS A 481 -8.51 6.31 -5.76
C LYS A 481 -8.67 5.83 -7.19
N VAL A 482 -9.69 6.33 -7.87
CA VAL A 482 -9.92 6.04 -9.29
C VAL A 482 -8.77 6.59 -10.13
N LEU A 483 -8.29 7.79 -9.81
CA LEU A 483 -7.19 8.42 -10.55
C LEU A 483 -5.83 7.78 -10.26
N LYS A 484 -5.55 7.21 -9.09
CA LYS A 484 -4.22 6.66 -8.73
C LYS A 484 -3.98 5.29 -9.39
N THR A 485 -4.03 5.24 -10.71
CA THR A 485 -3.84 4.03 -11.53
C THR A 485 -2.92 4.31 -12.73
N ALA A 486 -2.45 3.24 -13.37
CA ALA A 486 -1.67 3.29 -14.62
C ALA A 486 -2.43 3.97 -15.78
N GLU A 487 -3.76 3.95 -15.72
CA GLU A 487 -4.65 4.55 -16.71
C GLU A 487 -4.49 6.06 -16.75
N PHE A 488 -4.53 6.73 -15.58
CA PHE A 488 -4.50 8.19 -15.47
C PHE A 488 -3.13 8.77 -15.10
N MET A 489 -2.22 7.95 -14.56
CA MET A 489 -0.87 8.35 -14.11
C MET A 489 -0.82 9.78 -13.54
N PRO A 490 -1.54 10.05 -12.44
CA PRO A 490 -1.71 11.41 -11.96
C PRO A 490 -0.41 11.96 -11.42
N PHE A 491 -0.23 13.27 -11.57
CA PHE A 491 0.65 14.06 -10.72
C PHE A 491 -0.22 14.91 -9.80
N VAL A 492 -0.15 14.62 -8.49
CA VAL A 492 -1.07 15.17 -7.51
C VAL A 492 -0.42 16.31 -6.74
N VAL A 493 -0.93 17.53 -6.95
CA VAL A 493 -0.42 18.72 -6.28
C VAL A 493 -1.44 19.23 -5.27
N PHE A 494 -1.04 19.25 -4.00
CA PHE A 494 -1.82 19.85 -2.93
C PHE A 494 -1.51 21.35 -2.81
N ILE A 495 -2.54 22.16 -3.01
CA ILE A 495 -2.51 23.61 -2.80
C ILE A 495 -2.98 23.88 -1.38
N ALA A 496 -2.02 24.12 -0.49
CA ALA A 496 -2.25 24.43 0.90
C ALA A 496 -2.67 25.89 1.06
N ALA A 497 -3.68 26.13 1.90
CA ALA A 497 -3.98 27.47 2.39
C ALA A 497 -2.77 28.04 3.16
N PRO A 498 -2.46 29.33 3.00
CA PRO A 498 -1.49 30.03 3.83
C PRO A 498 -2.06 30.26 5.24
N GLU A 499 -1.30 30.90 6.11
CA GLU A 499 -1.80 31.34 7.41
C GLU A 499 -2.99 32.30 7.27
N LEU A 500 -3.86 32.33 8.28
CA LEU A 500 -5.13 33.06 8.24
C LEU A 500 -4.94 34.55 7.92
N ASP A 501 -3.92 35.18 8.51
CA ASP A 501 -3.64 36.60 8.32
C ASP A 501 -3.17 36.89 6.88
N THR A 502 -2.31 36.03 6.33
CA THR A 502 -1.88 36.09 4.93
C THR A 502 -3.07 35.88 3.98
N LEU A 503 -3.92 34.89 4.25
CA LEU A 503 -5.12 34.64 3.44
C LEU A 503 -6.09 35.83 3.46
N ARG A 504 -6.23 36.48 4.63
CA ARG A 504 -7.04 37.70 4.79
C ARG A 504 -6.46 38.85 3.97
N ALA A 505 -5.15 39.07 4.03
CA ALA A 505 -4.47 40.11 3.26
C ALA A 505 -4.61 39.87 1.75
N MET A 506 -4.44 38.62 1.29
CA MET A 506 -4.62 38.25 -0.10
C MET A 506 -6.06 38.50 -0.57
N HIS A 507 -7.07 38.07 0.21
CA HIS A 507 -8.47 38.30 -0.14
C HIS A 507 -8.79 39.80 -0.23
N LYS A 508 -8.30 40.59 0.73
CA LYS A 508 -8.42 42.05 0.71
C LYS A 508 -7.80 42.66 -0.55
N ALA A 509 -6.59 42.25 -0.94
CA ALA A 509 -5.93 42.76 -2.14
C ALA A 509 -6.71 42.43 -3.42
N VAL A 510 -7.30 41.23 -3.53
CA VAL A 510 -8.13 40.82 -4.69
C VAL A 510 -9.43 41.62 -4.74
N VAL A 511 -10.04 41.92 -3.60
CA VAL A 511 -11.23 42.79 -3.50
C VAL A 511 -10.87 44.23 -3.88
N ASP A 512 -9.79 44.78 -3.33
CA ASP A 512 -9.33 46.14 -3.59
C ASP A 512 -8.93 46.33 -5.08
N ALA A 513 -8.43 45.28 -5.72
CA ALA A 513 -8.13 45.24 -7.16
C ALA A 513 -9.37 45.02 -8.06
N GLY A 514 -10.57 44.84 -7.49
CA GLY A 514 -11.80 44.60 -8.25
C GLY A 514 -11.85 43.25 -8.98
N LEU A 515 -10.96 42.31 -8.63
CA LEU A 515 -10.87 40.99 -9.26
C LEU A 515 -11.91 40.00 -8.72
N THR A 516 -12.56 40.30 -7.60
CA THR A 516 -13.68 39.52 -7.06
C THR A 516 -14.74 40.42 -6.46
N THR A 517 -16.01 40.05 -6.65
CA THR A 517 -17.16 40.68 -5.99
C THR A 517 -17.56 39.96 -4.71
N LYS A 518 -16.97 38.79 -4.44
CA LYS A 518 -17.32 37.96 -3.28
C LYS A 518 -16.55 38.40 -2.04
N LEU A 519 -17.26 39.05 -1.11
CA LEU A 519 -16.75 39.36 0.22
C LEU A 519 -16.83 38.12 1.11
N LEU A 520 -15.67 37.56 1.46
CA LEU A 520 -15.57 36.45 2.40
C LEU A 520 -15.51 36.99 3.83
N THR A 521 -16.25 36.35 4.74
CA THR A 521 -16.15 36.68 6.16
C THR A 521 -14.90 36.05 6.77
N GLU A 522 -14.45 36.55 7.92
CA GLU A 522 -13.35 35.94 8.66
C GLU A 522 -13.61 34.45 8.98
N ASN A 523 -14.87 34.09 9.24
CA ASN A 523 -15.27 32.71 9.46
C ASN A 523 -15.09 31.84 8.21
N ASP A 524 -15.32 32.39 7.01
CA ASP A 524 -15.12 31.66 5.75
C ASP A 524 -13.62 31.44 5.48
N LEU A 525 -12.78 32.45 5.74
CA LEU A 525 -11.32 32.32 5.61
C LEU A 525 -10.77 31.29 6.60
N LYS A 526 -11.26 31.30 7.84
CA LYS A 526 -10.89 30.30 8.86
C LYS A 526 -11.31 28.89 8.43
N LYS A 527 -12.52 28.71 7.90
CA LYS A 527 -12.97 27.42 7.34
C LYS A 527 -12.04 26.92 6.23
N THR A 528 -11.55 27.80 5.35
CA THR A 528 -10.59 27.43 4.30
C THR A 528 -9.28 26.92 4.88
N VAL A 529 -8.73 27.57 5.91
CA VAL A 529 -7.50 27.15 6.60
C VAL A 529 -7.69 25.81 7.32
N ASP A 530 -8.79 25.67 8.07
CA ASP A 530 -9.13 24.46 8.81
C ASP A 530 -9.34 23.26 7.88
N GLU A 531 -10.07 23.46 6.77
CA GLU A 531 -10.30 22.43 5.77
C GLU A 531 -9.01 22.05 5.05
N SER A 532 -8.15 23.01 4.71
CA SER A 532 -6.82 22.74 4.13
C SER A 532 -5.99 21.85 5.05
N ALA A 533 -5.95 22.16 6.34
CA ALA A 533 -5.25 21.33 7.32
C ALA A 533 -5.87 19.93 7.42
N ARG A 534 -7.19 19.81 7.31
CA ARG A 534 -7.92 18.53 7.35
C ARG A 534 -7.63 17.66 6.13
N ILE A 535 -7.69 18.23 4.93
CA ILE A 535 -7.33 17.56 3.66
C ILE A 535 -5.88 17.08 3.72
N ARG A 536 -4.95 17.92 4.17
CA ARG A 536 -3.54 17.52 4.34
C ARG A 536 -3.38 16.32 5.26
N ARG A 537 -4.07 16.30 6.40
CA ARG A 537 -4.00 15.16 7.34
C ARG A 537 -4.58 13.88 6.74
N ALA A 538 -5.68 13.99 6.00
CA ALA A 538 -6.38 12.84 5.44
C ALA A 538 -5.71 12.26 4.19
N TYR A 539 -5.26 13.11 3.26
CA TYR A 539 -4.88 12.71 1.90
C TYR A 539 -3.42 12.92 1.56
N SER A 540 -2.58 13.36 2.50
CA SER A 540 -1.18 13.70 2.16
C SER A 540 -0.39 12.57 1.50
N HIS A 541 -0.80 11.31 1.65
CA HIS A 541 -0.13 10.16 1.04
C HIS A 541 -0.36 10.07 -0.46
N TYR A 542 -1.39 10.73 -0.98
CA TYR A 542 -1.62 10.90 -2.41
C TYR A 542 -0.77 12.01 -3.03
N PHE A 543 -0.22 12.94 -2.25
CA PHE A 543 0.42 14.14 -2.81
C PHE A 543 1.83 13.83 -3.32
N ASP A 544 2.11 14.24 -4.54
CA ASP A 544 3.47 14.29 -5.08
C ASP A 544 4.17 15.60 -4.68
N LEU A 545 3.40 16.70 -4.64
CA LEU A 545 3.90 18.03 -4.30
C LEU A 545 2.91 18.78 -3.40
N THR A 546 3.43 19.61 -2.49
CA THR A 546 2.64 20.56 -1.71
C THR A 546 3.13 21.97 -1.96
N ILE A 547 2.22 22.86 -2.37
CA ILE A 547 2.48 24.29 -2.59
C ILE A 547 1.61 25.08 -1.61
N VAL A 548 2.22 25.90 -0.77
CA VAL A 548 1.49 26.90 0.04
C VAL A 548 1.21 28.09 -0.85
N ASN A 549 -0.06 28.44 -1.04
CA ASN A 549 -0.46 29.57 -1.87
C ASN A 549 -0.58 30.85 -1.04
N ASP A 550 0.56 31.42 -0.65
CA ASP A 550 0.69 32.74 -0.02
C ASP A 550 0.84 33.89 -1.05
N ASN A 551 1.17 33.54 -2.29
CA ASN A 551 1.23 34.44 -3.43
C ASN A 551 0.94 33.65 -4.72
N LEU A 552 -0.03 34.13 -5.51
CA LEU A 552 -0.52 33.40 -6.68
C LEU A 552 0.54 33.24 -7.78
N ASP A 553 1.40 34.25 -7.99
CA ASP A 553 2.47 34.20 -8.98
C ASP A 553 3.55 33.20 -8.59
N LYS A 554 4.06 33.30 -7.34
CA LYS A 554 5.06 32.36 -6.84
C LYS A 554 4.54 30.93 -6.79
N ALA A 555 3.28 30.73 -6.44
CA ALA A 555 2.64 29.42 -6.45
C ALA A 555 2.51 28.87 -7.88
N PHE A 556 2.20 29.74 -8.85
CA PHE A 556 2.15 29.38 -10.26
C PHE A 556 3.53 28.99 -10.80
N ASP A 557 4.56 29.79 -10.54
CA ASP A 557 5.92 29.52 -11.01
C ASP A 557 6.43 28.16 -10.47
N LYS A 558 6.21 27.88 -9.18
CA LYS A 558 6.53 26.58 -8.57
C LYS A 558 5.77 25.42 -9.21
N LEU A 559 4.49 25.62 -9.51
CA LEU A 559 3.66 24.59 -10.16
C LEU A 559 4.13 24.33 -11.58
N GLN A 560 4.44 25.39 -12.34
CA GLN A 560 4.93 25.30 -13.70
C GLN A 560 6.29 24.59 -13.74
N GLU A 561 7.24 25.02 -12.91
CA GLU A 561 8.56 24.41 -12.81
C GLU A 561 8.46 22.91 -12.48
N ALA A 562 7.62 22.54 -11.50
CA ALA A 562 7.43 21.15 -11.13
C ALA A 562 6.88 20.31 -12.29
N VAL A 563 5.92 20.82 -13.07
CA VAL A 563 5.33 20.10 -14.21
C VAL A 563 6.29 20.05 -15.41
N GLU A 564 7.18 21.04 -15.56
CA GLU A 564 8.27 21.02 -16.55
C GLU A 564 9.36 20.02 -16.18
N GLN A 565 9.72 19.89 -14.90
CA GLN A 565 10.70 18.90 -14.46
C GLN A 565 10.27 17.46 -14.79
N LEU A 566 8.96 17.15 -14.79
CA LEU A 566 8.47 15.80 -15.13
C LEU A 566 8.88 15.34 -16.54
N ILE A 567 8.98 16.26 -17.50
CA ILE A 567 9.36 15.92 -18.88
C ILE A 567 10.86 15.94 -19.11
N ILE A 568 11.65 16.44 -18.15
CA ILE A 568 13.11 16.57 -18.24
C ILE A 568 13.81 15.50 -17.40
N GLU A 569 13.27 15.21 -16.21
CA GLU A 569 13.90 14.35 -15.22
C GLU A 569 13.24 12.96 -15.14
N PRO A 570 14.01 11.90 -14.86
CA PRO A 570 13.46 10.59 -14.56
C PRO A 570 12.54 10.62 -13.35
N GLN A 571 11.42 9.91 -13.41
CA GLN A 571 10.38 9.95 -12.38
C GLN A 571 10.27 8.62 -11.64
N TRP A 572 9.95 8.69 -10.35
CA TRP A 572 9.53 7.52 -9.57
C TRP A 572 8.02 7.39 -9.63
N VAL A 573 7.54 6.25 -10.10
CA VAL A 573 6.10 5.90 -10.17
C VAL A 573 5.85 4.58 -9.44
N PRO A 574 4.63 4.33 -8.96
CA PRO A 574 4.27 3.02 -8.42
C PRO A 574 4.61 1.88 -9.40
N VAL A 575 5.15 0.77 -8.89
CA VAL A 575 5.49 -0.41 -9.71
C VAL A 575 4.27 -0.92 -10.48
N SER A 576 3.07 -0.85 -9.88
CA SER A 576 1.79 -1.23 -10.50
C SER A 576 1.38 -0.39 -11.71
N TRP A 577 2.11 0.69 -12.03
CA TRP A 577 1.87 1.47 -13.24
C TRP A 577 2.73 1.05 -14.42
N VAL A 578 3.73 0.20 -14.17
CA VAL A 578 4.72 -0.23 -15.17
C VAL A 578 4.56 -1.70 -15.52
N TYR A 579 4.22 -2.55 -14.53
CA TYR A 579 4.15 -4.00 -14.66
C TYR A 579 2.73 -4.54 -14.58
#